data_AF-A0A3D4B452-F1
#
_entry.id   AF-A0A3D4B452-F1
#
_cell.length_a   1.000
_cell.length_b   1.000
_cell.length_c   1.000
_cell.angle_alpha   90.00
_cell.angle_beta   90.00
_cell.angle_gamma   90.00
#
_symmetry.space_group_name_H-M   'P 1'
#
loop_
_entity.id
_entity.type
_entity.pdbx_description
1 polymer ?
#
loop_
_entity_poly.entity_id
_entity_poly.type
_entity_poly.pdbx_seq_one_letter_code
_entity_poly.pdbx_strand_id
1 'polypeptide(L)'
;MNRLTPFKSQYTMACYEHGGIIDDFLVYRCPDRILIIPNAGNRSKDLAWFRQHADDFNVEILDLSEVSILLALQGPLAEAILNPLTDASLDDLSFQHFIETRINGIWARVFRTGYTGEDGFEIWAPAEYAEEIWNLLISAGADHGLRPCGLGARDTLRLEAGLALYGHEIDENTNPLEAGLGWVTRLKKPSFIG
;
A
#
# COMPACT_ATOMS: atom_id res chain seq x y z
N MET A 1 10.19 4.18 10.39
CA MET A 1 9.27 3.98 11.52
C MET A 1 9.29 5.13 12.53
N ASN A 2 10.35 5.41 13.32
CA ASN A 2 10.28 6.42 14.40
C ASN A 2 9.91 7.87 14.00
N ARG A 3 9.95 8.22 12.71
CA ARG A 3 9.52 9.53 12.19
C ARG A 3 8.14 9.49 11.51
N LEU A 4 7.56 8.31 11.34
CA LEU A 4 6.24 8.14 10.73
C LEU A 4 5.20 8.51 11.78
N THR A 5 4.50 9.61 11.54
CA THR A 5 3.44 10.13 12.41
C THR A 5 2.10 9.49 12.05
N PRO A 6 1.10 9.49 12.96
CA PRO A 6 -0.22 8.96 12.68
C PRO A 6 -0.83 9.47 11.37
N PHE A 7 -1.57 8.61 10.69
CA PHE A 7 -2.25 8.85 9.40
C PHE A 7 -1.33 9.02 8.19
N LYS A 8 -0.06 8.63 8.31
CA LYS A 8 0.92 8.65 7.22
C LYS A 8 1.36 7.25 6.83
N SER A 9 1.78 7.13 5.58
CA SER A 9 2.41 5.94 5.03
C SER A 9 3.88 6.15 4.73
N GLN A 10 4.60 5.05 4.57
CA GLN A 10 5.99 5.05 4.14
C GLN A 10 6.25 3.80 3.30
N TYR A 11 6.85 3.99 2.13
CA TYR A 11 7.46 2.90 1.39
C TYR A 11 8.76 2.45 2.09
N THR A 12 8.98 1.14 2.20
CA THR A 12 10.14 0.55 2.87
C THR A 12 10.34 -0.90 2.42
N MET A 13 11.45 -1.49 2.84
CA MET A 13 11.76 -2.91 2.61
C MET A 13 12.06 -3.62 3.91
N ALA A 14 11.89 -4.94 3.91
CA ALA A 14 12.56 -5.84 4.85
C ALA A 14 13.68 -6.57 4.12
N CYS A 15 14.78 -6.79 4.81
CA CYS A 15 15.95 -7.48 4.30
C CYS A 15 16.29 -8.67 5.20
N TYR A 16 16.92 -9.67 4.62
CA TYR A 16 17.65 -10.68 5.37
C TYR A 16 18.93 -10.09 5.96
N GLU A 17 19.59 -10.83 6.85
CA GLU A 17 20.82 -10.43 7.54
C GLU A 17 21.98 -10.14 6.58
N HIS A 18 21.97 -10.74 5.39
CA HIS A 18 22.97 -10.52 4.35
C HIS A 18 22.62 -9.35 3.42
N GLY A 19 21.52 -8.62 3.69
CA GLY A 19 21.10 -7.43 2.96
C GLY A 19 20.17 -7.68 1.77
N GLY A 20 19.95 -8.94 1.38
CA GLY A 20 19.01 -9.33 0.34
C GLY A 20 17.56 -8.94 0.68
N ILE A 21 16.80 -8.45 -0.30
CA ILE A 21 15.43 -7.95 -0.06
C ILE A 21 14.47 -9.13 0.11
N ILE A 22 13.76 -9.14 1.24
CA ILE A 22 12.70 -10.12 1.52
C ILE A 22 11.44 -9.71 0.78
N ASP A 23 11.03 -8.46 0.95
CA ASP A 23 9.93 -7.85 0.23
C ASP A 23 9.97 -6.33 0.41
N ASP A 24 9.23 -5.61 -0.44
CA ASP A 24 8.92 -4.21 -0.27
C ASP A 24 7.47 -3.99 0.18
N PHE A 25 7.25 -2.92 0.94
CA PHE A 25 5.99 -2.68 1.65
C PHE A 25 5.60 -1.21 1.62
N LEU A 26 4.28 -0.98 1.60
CA LEU A 26 3.71 0.25 2.15
C LEU A 26 3.30 0.03 3.61
N VAL A 27 3.88 0.83 4.50
CA VAL A 27 3.63 0.79 5.93
C VAL A 27 2.87 2.02 6.37
N TYR A 28 1.73 1.83 7.02
CA TYR A 28 0.84 2.88 7.49
C TYR A 28 0.85 2.97 9.02
N ARG A 29 1.08 4.17 9.55
CA ARG A 29 0.97 4.43 11.00
C ARG A 29 -0.46 4.79 11.35
N CYS A 30 -1.20 3.83 11.88
CA CYS A 30 -2.46 4.10 12.56
C CYS A 30 -2.19 4.70 13.96
N PRO A 31 -3.19 5.28 14.64
CA PRO A 31 -3.01 5.83 15.99
C PRO A 31 -2.42 4.83 16.99
N ASP A 32 -2.92 3.59 16.97
CA ASP A 32 -2.67 2.52 17.93
C ASP A 32 -1.93 1.31 17.34
N ARG A 33 -1.81 1.22 16.01
CA ARG A 33 -1.24 0.06 15.31
C ARG A 33 -0.44 0.43 14.07
N ILE A 34 0.24 -0.56 13.50
CA ILE A 34 0.86 -0.47 12.19
C ILE A 34 0.05 -1.35 11.23
N LEU A 35 -0.29 -0.83 10.06
CA LEU A 35 -0.80 -1.62 8.95
C LEU A 35 0.31 -1.76 7.91
N ILE A 36 0.53 -2.97 7.41
CA ILE A 36 1.52 -3.28 6.37
C ILE A 36 0.77 -3.85 5.18
N ILE A 37 1.03 -3.33 3.99
CA ILE A 37 0.52 -3.86 2.72
C ILE A 37 1.71 -4.48 1.98
N PRO A 38 1.82 -5.83 1.96
CA PRO A 38 2.87 -6.57 1.28
C PRO A 38 2.52 -6.91 -0.17
N ASN A 39 3.46 -7.50 -0.91
CA ASN A 39 3.14 -8.14 -2.18
C ASN A 39 2.36 -9.44 -1.96
N ALA A 40 1.29 -9.64 -2.73
CA ALA A 40 0.40 -10.80 -2.55
C ALA A 40 1.14 -12.15 -2.66
N GLY A 41 2.12 -12.25 -3.57
CA GLY A 41 2.93 -13.46 -3.77
C GLY A 41 3.84 -13.82 -2.59
N ASN A 42 4.13 -12.86 -1.70
CA ASN A 42 5.05 -13.01 -0.59
C ASN A 42 4.37 -13.21 0.78
N ARG A 43 3.03 -13.13 0.85
CA ARG A 43 2.24 -13.21 2.10
C ARG A 43 2.74 -14.24 3.11
N SER A 44 2.89 -15.51 2.71
CA SER A 44 3.31 -16.58 3.62
C SER A 44 4.74 -16.38 4.14
N LYS A 45 5.64 -15.94 3.26
CA LYS A 45 7.05 -15.65 3.57
C LYS A 45 7.14 -14.46 4.53
N ASP A 46 6.43 -13.38 4.25
CA ASP A 46 6.46 -12.16 5.06
C ASP A 46 5.87 -12.40 6.45
N LEU A 47 4.75 -13.13 6.54
CA LEU A 47 4.16 -13.51 7.82
C LEU A 47 5.10 -14.37 8.66
N ALA A 48 5.77 -15.35 8.03
CA ALA A 48 6.76 -16.16 8.73
C ALA A 48 7.92 -15.31 9.24
N TRP A 49 8.43 -14.40 8.41
CA TRP A 49 9.49 -13.48 8.78
C TRP A 49 9.11 -12.57 9.95
N PHE A 50 7.95 -11.92 9.89
CA PHE A 50 7.51 -11.05 10.98
C PHE A 50 7.27 -11.84 12.27
N ARG A 51 6.69 -13.03 12.20
CA ARG A 51 6.44 -13.88 13.39
C ARG A 51 7.74 -14.35 14.04
N GLN A 52 8.73 -14.74 13.24
CA GLN A 52 10.04 -15.15 13.74
C GLN A 52 10.73 -14.04 14.56
N HIS A 53 10.51 -12.78 14.19
CA HIS A 53 11.12 -11.63 14.85
C HIS A 53 10.18 -10.92 15.85
N ALA A 54 9.01 -11.48 16.12
CA ALA A 54 8.02 -10.87 17.00
C ALA A 54 8.34 -11.09 18.48
N ASP A 55 9.02 -12.18 18.84
CA ASP A 55 9.21 -12.61 20.25
C ASP A 55 9.94 -11.57 21.12
N ASP A 56 10.81 -10.76 20.51
CA ASP A 56 11.53 -9.67 21.20
C ASP A 56 10.66 -8.42 21.44
N PHE A 57 9.41 -8.42 20.97
CA PHE A 57 8.50 -7.27 21.01
C PHE A 57 7.15 -7.65 21.60
N ASN A 58 6.55 -6.74 22.36
CA ASN A 58 5.17 -6.88 22.81
C ASN A 58 4.19 -6.48 21.69
N VAL A 59 4.07 -7.33 20.66
CA VAL A 59 3.25 -7.09 19.47
C VAL A 59 2.43 -8.33 19.11
N GLU A 60 1.26 -8.09 18.53
CA GLU A 60 0.43 -9.13 17.91
C GLU A 60 0.42 -8.91 16.39
N ILE A 61 0.60 -9.99 15.62
CA ILE A 61 0.57 -9.96 14.16
C ILE A 61 -0.73 -10.59 13.69
N LEU A 62 -1.61 -9.76 13.13
CA LEU A 62 -2.88 -10.17 12.54
C LEU A 62 -2.81 -10.11 11.01
N ASP A 63 -3.16 -11.21 10.36
CA ASP A 63 -3.31 -11.27 8.92
C ASP A 63 -4.76 -10.99 8.53
N LEU A 64 -4.98 -9.86 7.84
CA LEU A 64 -6.31 -9.41 7.43
C LEU A 64 -6.60 -9.67 5.94
N SER A 65 -5.72 -10.41 5.24
CA SER A 65 -5.78 -10.54 3.78
C SER A 65 -7.07 -11.20 3.28
N GLU A 66 -7.63 -12.16 4.03
CA GLU A 66 -8.87 -12.87 3.64
C GLU A 66 -10.15 -12.09 3.95
N VAL A 67 -10.08 -11.12 4.85
CA VAL A 67 -11.25 -10.38 5.35
C VAL A 67 -11.30 -8.95 4.84
N SER A 68 -10.40 -8.58 3.93
CA SER A 68 -10.32 -7.24 3.38
C SER A 68 -10.06 -7.23 1.88
N ILE A 69 -10.41 -6.11 1.26
CA ILE A 69 -10.11 -5.79 -0.13
C ILE A 69 -9.18 -4.60 -0.20
N LEU A 70 -8.49 -4.46 -1.33
CA LEU A 70 -7.77 -3.25 -1.70
C LEU A 70 -8.09 -2.93 -3.16
N LEU A 71 -8.80 -1.83 -3.40
CA LEU A 71 -9.13 -1.35 -4.75
C LEU A 71 -8.32 -0.10 -5.06
N ALA A 72 -7.60 -0.08 -6.18
CA ALA A 72 -6.84 1.08 -6.63
C ALA A 72 -7.64 1.86 -7.68
N LEU A 73 -7.97 3.12 -7.37
CA LEU A 73 -8.53 4.09 -8.30
C LEU A 73 -7.45 5.10 -8.66
N GLN A 74 -6.96 5.04 -9.90
CA GLN A 74 -5.73 5.74 -10.31
C GLN A 74 -5.99 6.57 -11.57
N GLY A 75 -5.34 7.73 -11.65
CA GLY A 75 -5.45 8.68 -12.75
C GLY A 75 -5.87 10.08 -12.28
N PRO A 76 -5.73 11.09 -13.16
CA PRO A 76 -5.90 12.50 -12.81
C PRO A 76 -7.33 12.89 -12.39
N LEU A 77 -8.32 12.03 -12.66
CA LEU A 77 -9.72 12.23 -12.26
C LEU A 77 -10.13 11.39 -11.05
N ALA A 78 -9.21 10.64 -10.44
CA ALA A 78 -9.50 9.75 -9.32
C ALA A 78 -10.13 10.49 -8.12
N GLU A 79 -9.63 11.68 -7.79
CA GLU A 79 -10.18 12.49 -6.69
C GLU A 79 -11.61 12.95 -7.00
N ALA A 80 -11.86 13.42 -8.22
CA ALA A 80 -13.18 13.86 -8.66
C ALA A 80 -14.23 12.73 -8.62
N ILE A 81 -13.80 11.49 -8.87
CA ILE A 81 -14.66 10.31 -8.82
C ILE A 81 -14.92 9.87 -7.38
N LEU A 82 -13.89 9.82 -6.54
CA LEU A 82 -13.99 9.23 -5.19
C LEU A 82 -14.54 10.20 -4.14
N ASN A 83 -14.14 11.47 -4.18
CA ASN A 83 -14.47 12.46 -3.16
C ASN A 83 -15.99 12.62 -2.93
N PRO A 84 -16.86 12.62 -3.96
CA PRO A 84 -18.31 12.69 -3.75
C PRO A 84 -18.91 11.44 -3.11
N LEU A 85 -18.20 10.31 -3.11
CA LEU A 85 -18.65 9.05 -2.55
C LEU A 85 -18.27 8.87 -1.09
N THR A 86 -17.38 9.71 -0.57
CA THR A 86 -16.84 9.62 0.79
C THR A 86 -17.51 10.61 1.75
N ASP A 87 -17.76 10.19 2.99
CA ASP A 87 -18.31 11.06 4.05
C ASP A 87 -17.36 12.20 4.44
N ALA A 88 -16.05 11.96 4.35
CA ALA A 88 -14.99 12.94 4.60
C ALA A 88 -14.39 13.45 3.29
N SER A 89 -14.08 14.75 3.23
CA SER A 89 -13.41 15.36 2.06
C SER A 89 -11.98 14.82 1.88
N LEU A 90 -11.62 14.60 0.62
CA LEU A 90 -10.29 14.20 0.16
C LEU A 90 -9.42 15.38 -0.28
N ASP A 91 -9.97 16.61 -0.33
CA ASP A 91 -9.31 17.78 -0.92
C ASP A 91 -7.96 18.10 -0.25
N ASP A 92 -7.89 17.92 1.08
CA ASP A 92 -6.69 18.16 1.89
C ASP A 92 -5.86 16.88 2.12
N LEU A 93 -6.28 15.74 1.57
CA LEU A 93 -5.58 14.48 1.76
C LEU A 93 -4.29 14.46 0.93
N SER A 94 -3.15 14.68 1.58
CA SER A 94 -1.84 14.69 0.90
C SER A 94 -1.37 13.29 0.49
N PHE A 95 -0.48 13.22 -0.51
CA PHE A 95 0.19 11.97 -0.88
C PHE A 95 0.87 11.31 0.33
N GLN A 96 0.85 9.97 0.39
CA GLN A 96 1.31 9.17 1.55
C GLN A 96 0.59 9.50 2.87
N HIS A 97 -0.65 9.99 2.79
CA HIS A 97 -1.54 10.09 3.93
C HIS A 97 -2.79 9.27 3.68
N PHE A 98 -3.56 9.04 4.75
CA PHE A 98 -4.82 8.33 4.66
C PHE A 98 -5.84 8.85 5.64
N ILE A 99 -7.09 8.57 5.34
CA ILE A 99 -8.22 8.83 6.24
C ILE A 99 -9.06 7.58 6.42
N GLU A 100 -9.79 7.54 7.52
CA GLU A 100 -10.91 6.63 7.72
C GLU A 100 -12.19 7.38 7.43
N THR A 101 -13.06 6.81 6.62
CA THR A 101 -14.28 7.42 6.13
C THR A 101 -15.34 6.35 5.89
N ARG A 102 -16.48 6.72 5.30
CA ARG A 102 -17.42 5.76 4.74
C ARG A 102 -17.62 6.03 3.27
N ILE A 103 -17.82 4.95 2.50
CA ILE A 103 -18.24 4.99 1.11
C ILE A 103 -19.61 4.34 1.04
N ASN A 104 -20.65 5.12 0.72
CA ASN A 104 -22.05 4.64 0.77
C ASN A 104 -22.42 3.96 2.11
N GLY A 105 -21.97 4.54 3.24
CA GLY A 105 -22.22 4.00 4.58
C GLY A 105 -21.30 2.84 5.00
N ILE A 106 -20.51 2.26 4.10
CA ILE A 106 -19.54 1.20 4.37
C ILE A 106 -18.25 1.82 4.89
N TRP A 107 -17.76 1.36 6.05
CA TRP A 107 -16.49 1.81 6.57
C TRP A 107 -15.35 1.46 5.61
N ALA A 108 -14.49 2.43 5.33
CA ALA A 108 -13.33 2.27 4.48
C ALA A 108 -12.16 3.12 4.96
N ARG A 109 -10.95 2.68 4.61
CA ARG A 109 -9.74 3.47 4.71
C ARG A 109 -9.29 3.87 3.31
N VAL A 110 -9.14 5.16 3.09
CA VAL A 110 -8.73 5.73 1.80
C VAL A 110 -7.31 6.25 1.93
N PHE A 111 -6.40 5.66 1.17
CA PHE A 111 -4.99 6.03 1.10
C PHE A 111 -4.75 6.84 -0.17
N ARG A 112 -4.06 7.99 -0.10
CA ARG A 112 -3.56 8.66 -1.32
C ARG A 112 -2.19 8.12 -1.67
N THR A 113 -2.20 6.92 -2.24
CA THR A 113 -1.05 6.12 -2.67
C THR A 113 -1.38 5.47 -4.02
N GLY A 114 -0.36 4.93 -4.68
CA GLY A 114 -0.53 4.42 -6.03
C GLY A 114 0.70 3.71 -6.57
N TYR A 115 0.48 3.02 -7.69
CA TYR A 115 1.51 2.22 -8.38
C TYR A 115 1.46 2.46 -9.89
N THR A 116 1.17 3.70 -10.30
CA THR A 116 0.92 4.06 -11.71
C THR A 116 1.72 5.27 -12.18
N GLY A 117 2.35 6.03 -11.28
CA GLY A 117 2.97 7.31 -11.59
C GLY A 117 2.00 8.50 -11.62
N GLU A 118 0.69 8.23 -11.64
CA GLU A 118 -0.36 9.25 -11.57
C GLU A 118 -0.83 9.48 -10.13
N ASP A 119 -1.62 10.54 -9.94
CA ASP A 119 -2.41 10.70 -8.72
C ASP A 119 -3.46 9.58 -8.60
N GLY A 120 -3.93 9.34 -7.39
CA GLY A 120 -4.90 8.30 -7.14
C GLY A 120 -5.01 7.89 -5.69
N PHE A 121 -5.92 6.96 -5.47
CA PHE A 121 -6.26 6.44 -4.16
C PHE A 121 -6.27 4.91 -4.17
N GLU A 122 -6.01 4.34 -3.00
CA GLU A 122 -6.25 2.94 -2.69
C GLU A 122 -7.30 2.85 -1.58
N ILE A 123 -8.28 1.97 -1.74
CA ILE A 123 -9.44 1.84 -0.88
C ILE A 123 -9.39 0.49 -0.20
N TRP A 124 -9.21 0.49 1.13
CA TRP A 124 -9.24 -0.71 1.96
C TRP A 124 -10.54 -0.81 2.73
N ALA A 125 -11.25 -1.92 2.59
CA ALA A 125 -12.56 -2.15 3.17
C ALA A 125 -12.78 -3.64 3.47
N PRO A 126 -13.81 -4.01 4.28
CA PRO A 126 -14.14 -5.42 4.51
C PRO A 126 -14.50 -6.13 3.22
N ALA A 127 -14.03 -7.38 3.06
CA ALA A 127 -14.17 -8.14 1.82
C ALA A 127 -15.63 -8.41 1.42
N GLU A 128 -16.56 -8.47 2.38
CA GLU A 128 -17.98 -8.68 2.10
C GLU A 128 -18.62 -7.55 1.27
N TYR A 129 -18.02 -6.35 1.23
CA TYR A 129 -18.49 -5.21 0.44
C TYR A 129 -17.73 -5.02 -0.88
N ALA A 130 -16.92 -5.99 -1.31
CA ALA A 130 -16.07 -5.86 -2.50
C ALA A 130 -16.85 -5.44 -3.75
N GLU A 131 -17.92 -6.18 -4.05
CA GLU A 131 -18.74 -5.98 -5.23
C GLU A 131 -19.52 -4.66 -5.17
N GLU A 132 -20.01 -4.29 -3.98
CA GLU A 132 -20.76 -3.05 -3.79
C GLU A 132 -19.86 -1.83 -4.04
N ILE A 133 -18.68 -1.77 -3.43
CA ILE A 133 -17.74 -0.66 -3.61
C ILE A 133 -17.26 -0.63 -5.07
N TRP A 134 -16.93 -1.78 -5.66
CA TRP A 134 -16.51 -1.86 -7.06
C TRP A 134 -17.57 -1.27 -8.01
N ASN A 135 -18.81 -1.73 -7.91
CA ASN A 135 -19.90 -1.30 -8.79
C ASN A 135 -20.22 0.18 -8.61
N LEU A 136 -20.13 0.69 -7.37
CA LEU A 136 -20.30 2.11 -7.08
C LEU A 136 -19.23 2.95 -7.77
N LEU A 137 -17.95 2.57 -7.68
CA LEU A 137 -16.85 3.28 -8.32
C LEU A 137 -17.00 3.30 -9.84
N ILE A 138 -17.31 2.14 -10.45
CA ILE A 138 -17.52 2.04 -11.91
C ILE A 138 -18.67 2.95 -12.35
N SER A 139 -19.78 2.95 -11.60
CA SER A 139 -20.94 3.79 -11.92
C SER A 139 -20.62 5.28 -11.79
N ALA A 140 -19.97 5.70 -10.70
CA ALA A 140 -19.60 7.08 -10.46
C ALA A 140 -18.53 7.60 -11.45
N GLY A 141 -17.62 6.72 -11.87
CA GLY A 141 -16.55 7.06 -12.81
C GLY A 141 -16.93 6.99 -14.29
N ALA A 142 -18.13 6.54 -14.63
CA ALA A 142 -18.54 6.29 -16.02
C ALA A 142 -18.41 7.55 -16.89
N ASP A 143 -18.92 8.69 -16.42
CA ASP A 143 -18.86 9.98 -17.12
C ASP A 143 -17.44 10.59 -17.13
N HIS A 144 -16.56 10.08 -16.26
CA HIS A 144 -15.14 10.44 -16.20
C HIS A 144 -14.26 9.51 -17.04
N GLY A 145 -14.85 8.54 -17.75
CA GLY A 145 -14.11 7.58 -18.58
C GLY A 145 -13.35 6.51 -17.78
N LEU A 146 -13.73 6.27 -16.52
CA LEU A 146 -13.15 5.21 -15.70
C LEU A 146 -13.30 3.85 -16.40
N ARG A 147 -12.23 3.05 -16.37
CA ARG A 147 -12.23 1.70 -16.92
C ARG A 147 -11.59 0.74 -15.93
N PRO A 148 -12.09 -0.50 -15.86
CA PRO A 148 -11.37 -1.56 -15.15
C PRO A 148 -10.07 -1.88 -15.88
N CYS A 149 -8.97 -1.92 -15.14
CA CYS A 149 -7.64 -2.22 -15.65
C CYS A 149 -7.12 -3.53 -15.05
N GLY A 150 -6.60 -4.40 -15.92
CA GLY A 150 -5.98 -5.65 -15.50
C GLY A 150 -4.49 -5.53 -15.18
N LEU A 151 -3.87 -6.66 -14.82
CA LEU A 151 -2.46 -6.72 -14.43
C LEU A 151 -1.49 -6.27 -15.53
N GLY A 152 -1.81 -6.50 -16.81
CA GLY A 152 -0.96 -6.04 -17.92
C GLY A 152 -0.81 -4.52 -17.97
N ALA A 153 -1.91 -3.79 -17.80
CA ALA A 153 -1.87 -2.32 -17.74
C ALA A 153 -1.16 -1.82 -16.47
N ARG A 154 -1.34 -2.52 -15.34
CA ARG A 154 -0.61 -2.20 -14.10
C ARG A 154 0.90 -2.33 -14.30
N ASP A 155 1.37 -3.39 -14.97
CA ASP A 155 2.79 -3.62 -15.20
C ASP A 155 3.41 -2.60 -16.16
N THR A 156 2.68 -2.16 -17.19
CA THR A 156 3.19 -1.08 -18.06
C THR A 156 3.30 0.24 -17.32
N LEU A 157 2.27 0.65 -16.57
CA LEU A 157 2.24 1.94 -15.87
C LEU A 157 3.31 2.06 -14.79
N ARG A 158 3.46 1.03 -13.95
CA ARG A 158 4.50 1.02 -12.91
C ARG A 158 5.91 1.11 -13.50
N LEU A 159 6.12 0.46 -14.65
CA LEU A 159 7.41 0.43 -15.32
C LEU A 159 7.74 1.81 -15.91
N GLU A 160 6.76 2.46 -16.54
CA GLU A 160 6.87 3.85 -17.00
C GLU A 160 7.16 4.82 -15.85
N ALA A 161 6.58 4.57 -14.67
CA ALA A 161 6.82 5.34 -13.45
C ALA A 161 8.14 5.00 -12.74
N GLY A 162 8.90 3.99 -13.21
CA GLY A 162 10.17 3.57 -12.59
C GLY A 162 10.00 2.88 -11.24
N LEU A 163 8.87 2.23 -10.99
CA LEU A 163 8.58 1.51 -9.75
C LEU A 163 8.99 0.03 -9.86
N ALA A 164 9.69 -0.45 -8.84
CA ALA A 164 10.22 -1.81 -8.78
C ALA A 164 9.13 -2.83 -8.45
N LEU A 165 9.18 -3.99 -9.09
CA LEU A 165 8.33 -5.15 -8.81
C LEU A 165 9.17 -6.27 -8.18
N TYR A 166 8.72 -6.78 -7.03
CA TYR A 166 9.36 -7.93 -6.41
C TYR A 166 9.35 -9.17 -7.32
N GLY A 167 10.49 -9.84 -7.42
CA GLY A 167 10.74 -10.96 -8.33
C GLY A 167 11.21 -10.53 -9.73
N HIS A 168 11.27 -9.23 -10.01
CA HIS A 168 11.78 -8.68 -11.27
C HIS A 168 13.00 -7.78 -11.03
N GLU A 169 12.80 -6.59 -10.45
CA GLU A 169 13.90 -5.64 -10.18
C GLU A 169 14.52 -5.84 -8.79
N ILE A 170 13.78 -6.45 -7.87
CA ILE A 170 14.22 -6.70 -6.50
C ILE A 170 13.88 -8.11 -6.07
N ASP A 171 14.81 -8.74 -5.36
CA ASP A 171 14.68 -10.09 -4.81
C ASP A 171 15.68 -10.30 -3.67
N GLU A 172 15.76 -11.53 -3.18
CA GLU A 172 16.69 -11.90 -2.10
C GLU A 172 18.17 -11.84 -2.49
N ASN A 173 18.50 -11.78 -3.78
CA ASN A 173 19.87 -11.70 -4.27
C ASN A 173 20.31 -10.25 -4.52
N THR A 174 19.41 -9.29 -4.35
CA THR A 174 19.63 -7.87 -4.63
C THR A 174 19.48 -7.08 -3.34
N ASN A 175 20.44 -6.22 -3.01
CA ASN A 175 20.28 -5.33 -1.85
C ASN A 175 19.65 -3.97 -2.24
N PRO A 176 19.04 -3.23 -1.29
CA PRO A 176 18.36 -1.96 -1.60
C PRO A 176 19.24 -0.90 -2.26
N LEU A 177 20.55 -0.91 -2.04
CA LEU A 177 21.46 0.07 -2.64
C LEU A 177 21.70 -0.25 -4.13
N GLU A 178 21.88 -1.53 -4.46
CA GLU A 178 22.03 -2.02 -5.84
C GLU A 178 20.77 -1.77 -6.67
N ALA A 179 19.60 -1.91 -6.06
CA ALA A 179 18.31 -1.66 -6.71
C ALA A 179 17.98 -0.17 -6.93
N GLY A 180 18.87 0.77 -6.57
CA GLY A 180 18.59 2.21 -6.64
C GLY A 180 17.62 2.72 -5.57
N LEU A 181 17.35 1.91 -4.55
CA LEU A 181 16.34 2.15 -3.50
C LEU A 181 16.99 2.57 -2.17
N GLY A 182 18.24 3.02 -2.20
CA GLY A 182 18.94 3.55 -1.03
C GLY A 182 18.25 4.76 -0.38
N TRP A 183 17.33 5.42 -1.08
CA TRP A 183 16.52 6.52 -0.54
C TRP A 183 15.48 6.06 0.50
N VAL A 184 15.13 4.77 0.59
CA VAL A 184 14.35 4.20 1.72
C VAL A 184 15.22 3.59 2.80
N THR A 185 16.50 3.31 2.51
CA THR A 185 17.45 2.77 3.48
C THR A 185 18.04 3.88 4.36
N ARG A 186 18.04 3.69 5.67
CA ARG A 186 18.54 4.68 6.65
C ARG A 186 19.63 4.06 7.50
N LEU A 187 20.83 3.96 6.93
CA LEU A 187 22.01 3.34 7.54
C LEU A 187 22.44 3.96 8.89
N LYS A 188 22.03 5.20 9.17
CA LYS A 188 22.35 5.90 10.42
C LYS A 188 21.40 5.58 11.59
N LYS A 189 20.45 4.64 11.42
CA LYS A 189 19.60 4.18 12.54
C LYS A 189 20.42 3.30 13.50
N PRO A 190 20.06 3.22 14.79
CA PRO A 190 20.81 2.41 15.75
C PRO A 190 20.93 0.93 15.38
N SER A 191 19.86 0.34 14.85
CA SER A 191 19.82 -1.05 14.38
C SER A 191 18.60 -1.28 13.48
N PHE A 192 18.74 -2.21 12.54
CA PHE A 192 17.71 -2.89 11.75
C PHE A 192 18.34 -4.17 11.17
N ILE A 193 17.54 -5.10 10.63
CA ILE A 193 18.06 -6.33 10.02
C ILE A 193 18.55 -6.03 8.59
N GLY A 194 19.79 -6.43 8.28
CA GLY A 194 20.46 -6.26 6.98
C GLY A 194 21.67 -5.33 7.01
#